data_AF-Q1MYT0-F1
#
_entry.id   AF-Q1MYT0-F1
#
_cell.length_a   1.000
_cell.length_b   1.000
_cell.length_c   1.000
_cell.angle_alpha   90.00
_cell.angle_beta   90.00
_cell.angle_gamma   90.00
#
_symmetry.space_group_name_H-M   'P 1'
#
loop_
_entity.id
_entity.type
_entity.pdbx_description
1 polymer ?
#
loop_
_entity_poly.entity_id
_entity_poly.type
_entity_poly.pdbx_seq_one_letter_code
_entity_poly.pdbx_strand_id
1 'polypeptide(L)' 'MIAELEAYLKKQQFEHAQSFIPTLKNLFYDQAEIFHMIEQLELEIEAKSHASLQTLQRVKLLLVA' A
#
# COMPACT_ATOMS: atom_id res chain seq x y z
N MET A 1 -9.65 5.80 -0.99
CA MET A 1 -8.37 5.44 -0.36
C MET A 1 -7.57 4.37 -1.11
N ILE A 2 -7.83 3.05 -0.97
CA ILE A 2 -6.99 2.03 -1.66
C ILE A 2 -7.05 2.17 -3.19
N ALA A 3 -8.21 2.50 -3.76
CA ALA A 3 -8.35 2.78 -5.20
C ALA A 3 -7.57 4.03 -5.67
N GLU A 4 -7.48 5.07 -4.82
CA GLU A 4 -6.69 6.27 -5.10
C GLU A 4 -5.20 5.97 -5.02
N LEU A 5 -4.77 5.24 -3.98
CA LEU A 5 -3.39 4.76 -3.86
C LEU A 5 -2.98 3.95 -5.09
N GLU A 6 -3.84 3.04 -5.57
CA GLU A 6 -3.58 2.28 -6.79
C GLU A 6 -3.44 3.19 -8.02
N ALA A 7 -4.28 4.22 -8.13
CA ALA A 7 -4.20 5.19 -9.22
C ALA A 7 -2.88 5.99 -9.19
N TYR A 8 -2.41 6.39 -8.01
CA TYR A 8 -1.11 7.06 -7.85
C TYR A 8 0.05 6.15 -8.21
N LEU A 9 0.06 4.89 -7.74
CA LEU A 9 1.10 3.92 -8.10
C LEU A 9 1.14 3.63 -9.60
N LYS A 10 -0.01 3.48 -10.26
CA LYS A 10 -0.09 3.31 -11.73
C LYS A 10 0.48 4.51 -12.50
N LYS A 11 0.32 5.71 -11.96
CA LYS A 11 0.88 6.96 -12.51
C LYS A 11 2.32 7.23 -12.05
N GLN A 12 2.93 6.33 -11.27
CA GLN A 12 4.27 6.49 -10.68
C GLN A 12 4.39 7.74 -9.79
N GLN A 13 3.28 8.19 -9.21
CA GLN A 13 3.22 9.34 -8.30
C GLN A 13 3.50 8.87 -6.86
N PHE A 14 4.72 8.37 -6.61
CA PHE A 14 5.10 7.73 -5.35
C PHE A 14 4.99 8.64 -4.12
N GLU A 15 5.30 9.94 -4.24
CA GLU A 15 5.15 10.90 -3.14
C GLU A 15 3.68 11.03 -2.69
N HIS A 16 2.74 11.03 -3.65
CA HIS A 16 1.31 11.06 -3.35
C HIS A 16 0.84 9.71 -2.80
N ALA A 17 1.41 8.59 -3.27
CA ALA A 17 1.12 7.28 -2.72
C ALA A 17 1.58 7.15 -1.26
N GLN A 18 2.74 7.71 -0.92
CA GLN A 18 3.32 7.64 0.42
C GLN A 18 2.44 8.30 1.49
N SER A 19 1.71 9.37 1.15
CA SER A 19 0.83 10.06 2.12
C SER A 19 -0.32 9.19 2.64
N PHE A 20 -0.66 8.09 1.97
CA PHE A 20 -1.72 7.17 2.39
C PHE A 20 -1.24 6.10 3.39
N ILE A 21 0.08 5.86 3.49
CA ILE A 21 0.63 4.76 4.28
C ILE A 21 0.34 4.89 5.77
N PRO A 22 0.49 6.06 6.43
CA PRO A 22 0.15 6.20 7.85
C PRO A 22 -1.31 5.87 8.15
N THR A 23 -2.22 6.27 7.26
CA THR A 23 -3.65 5.96 7.39
C THR A 23 -3.91 4.45 7.26
N LEU A 24 -3.27 3.78 6.31
CA LEU A 24 -3.39 2.32 6.16
C LEU A 24 -2.84 1.58 7.38
N LYS A 25 -1.66 1.94 7.87
CA LYS A 25 -1.08 1.34 9.08
C LYS A 25 -1.99 1.48 10.29
N ASN A 26 -2.60 2.66 10.47
CA ASN A 26 -3.53 2.89 11.57
C ASN A 26 -4.85 2.14 11.42
N LEU A 27 -5.32 1.89 10.19
CA LEU A 27 -6.57 1.14 9.95
C LEU A 27 -6.41 -0.36 10.19
N PHE A 28 -5.22 -0.91 9.94
CA PHE A 28 -4.95 -2.34 9.97
C PHE A 28 -3.94 -2.73 11.05
N TYR A 29 -3.79 -1.91 12.09
CA TYR A 29 -2.79 -2.10 13.15
C TYR A 29 -2.97 -3.41 13.93
N ASP A 30 -4.19 -3.93 13.99
CA ASP A 30 -4.56 -5.18 14.67
C ASP A 30 -4.53 -6.41 13.76
N GLN A 31 -4.34 -6.23 12.45
CA GLN A 31 -4.31 -7.28 11.44
C GLN A 31 -2.88 -7.55 10.99
N ALA A 32 -2.15 -8.36 11.76
CA ALA A 32 -0.71 -8.57 11.61
C ALA A 32 -0.24 -8.87 10.17
N GLU A 33 -0.97 -9.72 9.43
CA GLU A 33 -0.64 -10.05 8.04
C GLU A 33 -0.77 -8.85 7.10
N ILE A 34 -1.88 -8.12 7.20
CA ILE A 34 -2.13 -6.93 6.38
C ILE A 34 -1.16 -5.81 6.76
N PHE A 35 -0.91 -5.62 8.06
CA PHE A 35 0.04 -4.64 8.57
C PHE A 35 1.43 -4.87 7.99
N HIS A 36 1.92 -6.10 8.03
CA HIS A 36 3.22 -6.46 7.46
C HIS A 36 3.31 -6.18 5.95
N MET A 37 2.24 -6.47 5.20
CA MET A 37 2.19 -6.11 3.77
C MET A 37 2.19 -4.60 3.53
N ILE A 38 1.57 -3.81 4.41
CA ILE A 38 1.60 -2.35 4.32
C ILE A 38 3.00 -1.80 4.62
N GLU A 39 3.73 -2.40 5.57
CA GLU A 39 5.15 -2.06 5.80
C GLU A 39 6.01 -2.38 4.58
N GLN A 40 5.80 -3.53 3.95
CA GLN A 40 6.49 -3.85 2.70
C GLN A 40 6.14 -2.85 1.58
N LEU A 41 4.86 -2.50 1.47
CA LEU A 41 4.40 -1.52 0.48
C LEU A 41 5.05 -0.14 0.68
N GLU A 42 5.21 0.30 1.92
CA GLU A 42 5.91 1.55 2.26
C GLU A 42 7.36 1.54 1.74
N LEU A 43 8.12 0.48 2.04
CA LEU A 43 9.49 0.32 1.56
C LEU A 43 9.58 0.32 0.04
N GLU A 44 8.62 -0.33 -0.64
CA GLU A 44 8.57 -0.37 -2.10
C GLU A 44 8.22 1.00 -2.71
N ILE A 45 7.34 1.77 -2.07
CA ILE A 45 7.00 3.14 -2.49
C ILE A 45 8.21 4.07 -2.32
N GLU A 46 8.91 3.98 -1.18
CA GLU A 46 10.13 4.75 -0.90
C GLU A 46 11.24 4.42 -1.92
N ALA A 47 11.38 3.14 -2.26
CA ALA A 47 12.29 2.68 -3.29
C ALA A 47 11.82 3.01 -4.73
N LYS A 48 10.64 3.62 -4.90
CA LYS A 48 10.00 3.89 -6.21
C LYS A 48 9.88 2.62 -7.07
N SER A 49 9.65 1.50 -6.41
CA SER A 49 9.61 0.17 -7.02
C SER A 49 8.28 -0.11 -7.69
N HIS A 50 8.31 -0.73 -8.88
CA HIS A 50 7.13 -1.24 -9.56
C HIS A 50 6.44 -2.39 -8.80
N ALA A 51 7.13 -3.02 -7.84
CA ALA A 51 6.55 -4.05 -6.98
C ALA A 51 5.41 -3.53 -6.10
N SER A 52 5.42 -2.23 -5.77
CA SER A 52 4.40 -1.57 -4.94
C SER A 52 2.96 -1.82 -5.43
N LEU A 53 2.75 -1.85 -6.74
CA LEU A 53 1.42 -2.12 -7.31
C LEU A 53 0.98 -3.57 -7.04
N GLN A 54 1.89 -4.53 -7.13
CA GLN A 54 1.60 -5.93 -6.89
C GLN A 54 1.34 -6.18 -5.40
N THR A 55 2.11 -5.56 -4.51
CA THR A 55 1.90 -5.64 -3.06
C THR A 55 0.56 -5.03 -2.67
N LEU A 56 0.19 -3.87 -3.23
CA LEU A 56 -1.14 -3.27 -3.01
C LEU A 56 -2.28 -4.19 -3.49
N GLN A 57 -2.10 -4.89 -4.61
CA GLN A 57 -3.09 -5.87 -5.08
C GLN A 57 -3.25 -7.05 -4.13
N ARG A 58 -2.17 -7.52 -3.49
CA ARG A 58 -2.25 -8.56 -2.45
C ARG A 58 -2.96 -8.07 -1.21
N VAL A 59 -2.66 -6.85 -0.74
CA VAL A 59 -3.40 -6.20 0.36
C VAL A 59 -4.89 -6.15 0.03
N LYS A 60 -5.27 -5.75 -1.19
CA LYS A 60 -6.67 -5.75 -1.63
C LYS A 60 -7.33 -7.12 -1.50
N LEU A 61 -6.67 -8.18 -1.96
CA LEU A 61 -7.22 -9.53 -1.90
C LEU A 61 -7.49 -9.99 -0.47
N LEU A 62 -6.59 -9.67 0.47
CA LEU A 62 -6.77 -10.01 1.88
C LEU A 62 -7.95 -9.28 2.52
N LEU A 63 -8.30 -8.08 2.05
CA LEU A 63 -9.43 -7.31 2.57
C LEU A 63 -10.81 -7.80 2.11
N VAL A 64 -10.86 -8.63 1.07
CA VAL A 64 -12.12 -9.20 0.55
C VAL A 64 -12.30 -10.68 0.89
N ALA A 65 -11.29 -11.30 1.53
CA ALA A 65 -11.30 -12.69 1.99
C ALA A 65 -12.04 -12.81 3.32
#